data_AF-A0A5D0VB92-F1
#
_entry.id   AF-A0A5D0VB92-F1
#
_cell.length_a   1.000
_cell.length_b   1.000
_cell.length_c   1.000
_cell.angle_alpha   90.00
_cell.angle_beta   90.00
_cell.angle_gamma   90.00
#
_symmetry.space_group_name_H-M   'P 1'
#
loop_
_entity.id
_entity.type
_entity.pdbx_description
1 polymer ?
#
loop_
_entity_poly.entity_id
_entity_poly.type
_entity_poly.pdbx_seq_one_letter_code
_entity_poly.pdbx_strand_id
1 'polypeptide(L)'
;MSGGPQFGKRLSQPLDMMLDQVAGPGFVGIDKLMEPVVPRERLQAPDEVAKTLAKLLLYPGGRAVLEWMMDISLRQHFTSQGQSLEAVALHAKQKEGIDGFAAVILAEIVRGQQLLEKE
;
A
#
# COMPACT_ATOMS: atom_id res chain seq x y z
N MET A 1 -37.21 -2.03 -4.62
CA MET A 1 -36.36 -1.78 -3.45
C MET A 1 -36.27 -3.05 -2.64
N SER A 2 -35.12 -3.73 -2.65
CA SER A 2 -34.82 -4.80 -1.71
C SER A 2 -33.32 -4.74 -1.42
N GLY A 3 -33.00 -4.29 -0.21
CA GLY A 3 -31.64 -4.19 0.30
C GLY A 3 -31.12 -5.58 0.63
N GLY A 4 -30.17 -6.06 -0.17
CA GLY A 4 -29.34 -7.20 0.19
C GLY A 4 -28.22 -6.78 1.15
N PRO A 5 -27.72 -7.67 2.00
CA PRO A 5 -26.68 -7.33 2.96
C PRO A 5 -25.37 -6.99 2.22
N GLN A 6 -24.86 -5.78 2.43
CA GLN A 6 -23.53 -5.36 1.96
C GLN A 6 -22.45 -5.91 2.90
N PHE A 7 -22.35 -7.23 3.01
CA PHE A 7 -21.18 -7.83 3.64
C PHE A 7 -20.06 -7.88 2.60
N GLY A 8 -18.94 -7.20 2.88
CA GLY A 8 -17.73 -7.26 2.07
C GLY A 8 -17.39 -8.70 1.73
N LYS A 9 -17.10 -8.96 0.44
CA LYS A 9 -16.72 -10.29 -0.04
C LYS A 9 -15.65 -10.83 0.89
N ARG A 10 -15.99 -11.90 1.62
CA ARG A 10 -15.04 -12.65 2.42
C ARG A 10 -13.85 -12.99 1.54
N LEU A 11 -12.64 -12.68 2.02
CA LEU A 11 -11.33 -12.98 1.44
C LEU A 11 -11.04 -14.50 1.42
N SER A 12 -12.02 -15.32 1.09
CA SER A 12 -11.84 -16.74 0.81
C SER A 12 -11.91 -16.90 -0.69
N GLN A 13 -10.80 -17.32 -1.31
CA GLN A 13 -10.83 -17.78 -2.70
C GLN A 13 -11.98 -18.80 -2.85
N PRO A 14 -12.79 -18.72 -3.92
CA PRO A 14 -13.83 -19.70 -4.15
C PRO A 14 -13.19 -21.08 -4.31
N LEU A 15 -13.68 -22.09 -3.58
CA LEU A 15 -13.23 -23.48 -3.70
C LEU A 15 -13.27 -23.98 -5.15
N ASP A 16 -14.17 -23.42 -5.97
CA ASP A 16 -14.27 -23.69 -7.40
C ASP A 16 -13.00 -23.28 -8.18
N MET A 17 -12.35 -22.17 -7.82
CA MET A 17 -11.08 -21.76 -8.45
C MET A 17 -9.91 -22.67 -8.04
N MET A 18 -9.95 -23.28 -6.85
CA MET A 18 -8.96 -24.26 -6.43
C MET A 18 -9.15 -25.58 -7.19
N LEU A 19 -10.39 -26.03 -7.38
CA LEU A 19 -10.72 -27.26 -8.11
C LEU A 19 -10.35 -27.17 -9.59
N ASP A 20 -10.60 -26.03 -10.24
CA ASP A 20 -10.25 -25.82 -11.65
C ASP A 20 -8.74 -25.85 -11.90
N GLN A 21 -7.92 -25.43 -10.93
CA GLN A 21 -6.45 -25.46 -11.06
C GLN A 21 -5.82 -26.81 -10.67
N VAL A 22 -6.47 -27.57 -9.78
CA VAL A 22 -6.06 -28.95 -9.42
C VAL A 22 -6.38 -29.93 -10.55
N ALA A 23 -7.37 -29.65 -11.40
CA ALA A 23 -7.65 -30.41 -12.63
C ALA A 23 -6.66 -30.09 -13.79
N GLY A 24 -5.83 -29.05 -13.65
CA GLY A 24 -4.72 -28.66 -14.56
C GLY A 24 -3.37 -29.28 -14.16
N PRO A 25 -2.21 -28.87 -14.75
CA PRO A 25 -0.98 -29.68 -14.82
C PRO A 25 -0.26 -29.80 -13.46
N GLY A 26 -0.81 -30.63 -12.57
CA GLY A 26 -0.18 -31.14 -11.36
C GLY A 26 0.35 -30.09 -10.39
N PHE A 27 1.33 -30.52 -9.59
CA PHE A 27 1.97 -29.76 -8.50
C PHE A 27 2.50 -28.37 -8.89
N VAL A 28 2.68 -28.07 -10.17
CA VAL A 28 3.09 -26.75 -10.68
C VAL A 28 2.01 -25.68 -10.43
N GLY A 29 0.73 -26.05 -10.33
CA GLY A 29 -0.36 -25.14 -9.98
C GLY A 29 -0.40 -24.76 -8.50
N ILE A 30 0.20 -25.60 -7.63
CA ILE A 30 0.23 -25.37 -6.18
C ILE A 30 1.25 -24.30 -5.82
N ASP A 31 2.37 -24.22 -6.54
CA ASP A 31 3.38 -23.17 -6.34
C ASP A 31 2.79 -21.77 -6.59
N LYS A 32 1.87 -21.62 -7.57
CA LYS A 32 1.14 -20.38 -7.82
C LYS A 32 0.14 -20.00 -6.72
N LEU A 33 -0.36 -20.97 -5.96
CA LEU A 33 -1.19 -20.72 -4.78
C LEU A 33 -0.36 -20.27 -3.57
N MET A 34 0.92 -20.67 -3.53
CA MET A 34 1.88 -20.30 -2.49
C MET A 34 2.67 -19.03 -2.82
N GLU A 35 2.62 -18.56 -4.08
CA GLU A 35 3.11 -17.23 -4.43
C GLU A 35 2.39 -16.21 -3.53
N PRO A 36 3.15 -15.34 -2.84
CA PRO A 36 2.52 -14.28 -2.07
C PRO A 36 1.66 -13.48 -3.03
N VAL A 37 0.34 -13.54 -2.81
CA VAL A 37 -0.61 -12.62 -3.43
C VAL A 37 -0.27 -11.26 -2.85
N VAL A 38 0.70 -10.58 -3.47
CA VAL A 38 0.90 -9.15 -3.26
C VAL A 38 -0.39 -8.53 -3.77
N PRO A 39 -1.25 -7.96 -2.92
CA PRO A 39 -2.43 -7.26 -3.40
C PRO A 39 -1.89 -6.08 -4.22
N ARG A 40 -1.82 -6.27 -5.54
CA ARG A 40 -1.38 -5.25 -6.50
C ARG A 40 -2.45 -4.22 -6.77
N GLU A 41 -3.62 -4.38 -6.17
CA GLU A 41 -4.36 -3.22 -5.72
C GLU A 41 -3.53 -2.55 -4.62
N ARG A 42 -2.47 -1.83 -5.05
CA ARG A 42 -2.03 -0.63 -4.34
C ARG A 42 -3.33 0.06 -3.93
N LEU A 43 -3.45 0.43 -2.67
CA LEU A 43 -4.47 1.36 -2.20
C LEU A 43 -4.22 2.69 -2.93
N GLN A 44 -4.49 2.73 -4.23
CA GLN A 44 -4.32 3.88 -5.08
C GLN A 44 -5.37 4.86 -4.65
N ALA A 45 -4.95 6.09 -4.45
CA ALA A 45 -5.90 7.13 -4.17
C ALA A 45 -6.79 7.33 -5.41
N PRO A 46 -8.01 7.86 -5.26
CA PRO A 46 -8.75 8.36 -6.41
C PRO A 46 -7.90 9.35 -7.22
N ASP A 47 -8.08 9.40 -8.54
CA ASP A 47 -7.27 10.26 -9.43
C ASP A 47 -7.25 11.72 -8.99
N GLU A 48 -8.37 12.25 -8.52
CA GLU A 48 -8.46 13.61 -7.99
C GLU A 48 -7.59 13.83 -6.74
N VAL A 49 -7.45 12.82 -5.89
CA VAL A 49 -6.56 12.89 -4.72
C VAL A 49 -5.10 12.90 -5.17
N ALA A 50 -4.71 12.04 -6.11
CA ALA A 50 -3.33 12.03 -6.63
C ALA A 50 -2.98 13.33 -7.36
N LYS A 51 -3.87 13.84 -8.22
CA LYS A 51 -3.72 15.15 -8.84
C LYS A 51 -3.59 16.27 -7.81
N THR A 52 -4.39 16.22 -6.74
CA THR A 52 -4.32 17.20 -5.64
C THR A 52 -2.96 17.14 -4.93
N LEU A 53 -2.48 15.93 -4.61
CA LEU A 53 -1.16 15.72 -4.02
C LEU A 53 -0.03 16.25 -4.93
N ALA A 54 -0.13 16.03 -6.24
CA ALA A 54 0.81 16.58 -7.20
C ALA A 54 0.75 18.12 -7.27
N LYS A 55 -0.44 18.71 -7.28
CA LYS A 55 -0.63 20.17 -7.27
C LYS A 55 -0.09 20.82 -5.99
N LEU A 56 -0.14 20.14 -4.84
CA LEU A 56 0.42 20.65 -3.59
C LEU A 56 1.92 20.96 -3.68
N LEU A 57 2.68 20.23 -4.51
CA LEU A 57 4.10 20.52 -4.71
C LEU A 57 4.35 21.86 -5.41
N LEU A 58 3.38 22.35 -6.19
CA LEU A 58 3.49 23.62 -6.92
C LEU A 58 3.28 24.83 -6.02
N TYR A 59 2.66 24.65 -4.85
CA TYR A 59 2.43 25.69 -3.87
C TYR A 59 3.48 25.61 -2.74
N PRO A 60 4.18 26.72 -2.39
CA PRO A 60 5.23 26.69 -1.36
C PRO A 60 4.77 26.10 -0.01
N GLY A 61 3.55 26.42 0.45
CA GLY A 61 3.02 25.86 1.69
C GLY A 61 2.68 24.37 1.58
N GLY A 62 2.24 23.91 0.40
CA GLY A 62 1.93 22.51 0.17
C GLY A 62 3.19 21.65 0.13
N ARG A 63 4.25 22.18 -0.49
CA ARG A 63 5.58 21.58 -0.42
C ARG A 63 6.10 21.48 1.01
N ALA A 64 5.94 22.53 1.82
CA ALA A 64 6.37 22.50 3.23
C ALA A 64 5.64 21.41 4.04
N VAL A 65 4.34 21.23 3.81
CA VAL A 65 3.57 20.14 4.44
C VAL A 65 4.11 18.77 4.03
N LEU A 66 4.35 18.55 2.74
CA LEU A 66 4.89 17.28 2.25
C LEU A 66 6.31 17.02 2.78
N GLU A 67 7.17 18.03 2.83
CA GLU A 67 8.51 17.92 3.41
C GLU A 67 8.45 17.57 4.90
N TRP A 68 7.57 18.22 5.67
CA TRP A 68 7.37 17.89 7.07
C TRP A 68 6.86 16.46 7.26
N MET A 69 5.94 15.99 6.39
CA MET A 69 5.50 14.59 6.40
C MET A 69 6.67 13.61 6.17
N MET A 70 7.60 13.94 5.27
CA MET A 70 8.81 13.14 5.06
C MET A 70 9.78 13.21 6.24
N ASP A 71 9.83 14.34 6.96
CA ASP A 71 10.66 14.53 8.15
C ASP A 71 10.26 13.61 9.29
N ILE A 72 8.95 13.46 9.52
CA ILE A 72 8.41 12.60 10.59
C ILE A 72 8.31 11.12 10.20
N SER A 73 8.67 10.76 8.96
CA SER A 73 8.60 9.38 8.46
C SER A 73 9.97 8.87 8.00
N LEU A 74 10.28 9.05 6.72
CA LEU A 74 11.47 8.48 6.07
C LEU A 74 12.77 9.06 6.60
N ARG A 75 12.79 10.36 6.96
CA ARG A 75 14.03 11.04 7.40
C ARG A 75 14.34 10.83 8.88
N GLN A 76 13.41 10.27 9.67
CA GLN A 76 13.72 9.89 11.04
C GLN A 76 14.62 8.65 11.08
N HIS A 77 15.76 8.78 11.76
CA HIS A 77 16.64 7.65 12.01
C HIS A 77 16.00 6.67 13.01
N PHE A 78 15.97 5.39 12.65
CA PHE A 78 15.53 4.36 13.57
C PHE A 78 16.57 4.14 14.66
N THR A 79 16.19 4.34 15.92
CA THR A 79 17.08 4.17 17.06
C THR A 79 16.44 3.23 18.07
N SER A 80 17.10 2.11 18.37
CA SER A 80 16.65 1.15 19.39
C SER A 80 17.85 0.65 20.19
N GLN A 81 18.23 1.38 21.24
CA GLN A 81 19.32 0.99 22.15
C GLN A 81 18.77 0.52 23.50
N GLY A 82 19.38 -0.51 24.08
CA GLY A 82 19.06 -0.99 25.44
C GLY A 82 17.71 -1.71 25.59
N GLN A 83 17.07 -2.09 24.49
CA GLN A 83 15.77 -2.79 24.50
C GLN A 83 15.92 -4.29 24.26
N SER A 84 14.91 -5.08 24.66
CA SER A 84 14.86 -6.51 24.34
C SER A 84 14.65 -6.75 22.84
N LEU A 85 14.99 -7.94 22.36
CA LEU A 85 14.85 -8.31 20.94
C LEU A 85 13.40 -8.13 20.45
N GLU A 86 12.42 -8.52 21.26
CA GLU A 86 10.99 -8.43 20.95
C GLU A 86 10.55 -6.97 20.81
N ALA A 87 11.03 -6.10 21.70
CA ALA A 87 10.76 -4.67 21.63
C ALA A 87 11.37 -4.05 20.37
N VAL A 88 12.63 -4.40 20.04
CA VAL A 88 13.29 -3.95 18.81
C VAL A 88 12.51 -4.39 17.58
N ALA A 89 12.06 -5.66 17.53
CA ALA A 89 11.28 -6.18 16.42
C ALA A 89 9.95 -5.44 16.24
N LEU A 90 9.25 -5.16 17.35
CA LEU A 90 8.01 -4.38 17.32
C LEU A 90 8.22 -2.95 16.81
N HIS A 91 9.26 -2.27 17.31
CA HIS A 91 9.60 -0.91 16.88
C HIS A 91 10.04 -0.86 15.42
N ALA A 92 10.80 -1.85 14.96
CA ALA A 92 11.20 -1.97 13.55
C ALA A 92 9.98 -2.12 12.64
N LYS A 93 8.99 -2.94 13.04
CA LYS A 93 7.73 -3.08 12.30
C LYS A 93 6.89 -1.80 12.29
N GLN A 94 6.88 -1.07 13.39
CA GLN A 94 6.23 0.24 13.43
C GLN A 94 6.91 1.24 12.49
N LYS A 95 8.25 1.29 12.47
CA LYS A 95 9.01 2.15 11.56
C LYS A 95 8.75 1.79 10.10
N GLU A 96 8.75 0.51 9.76
CA GLU A 96 8.41 0.00 8.42
C GLU A 96 7.01 0.48 7.98
N GLY A 97 6.02 0.46 8.90
CA GLY A 97 4.68 0.97 8.61
C GLY A 97 4.65 2.47 8.34
N ILE A 98 5.37 3.26 9.14
CA ILE A 98 5.49 4.72 8.97
C ILE A 98 6.17 5.05 7.62
N ASP A 99 7.24 4.33 7.28
CA ASP A 99 7.98 4.51 6.03
C ASP A 99 7.14 4.08 4.82
N GLY A 100 6.40 2.98 4.96
CA GLY A 100 5.45 2.51 3.95
C GLY A 100 4.39 3.54 3.62
N PHE A 101 3.83 4.23 4.62
CA PHE A 101 2.88 5.33 4.40
C PHE A 101 3.48 6.45 3.54
N ALA A 102 4.69 6.91 3.88
CA ALA A 102 5.36 7.97 3.13
C ALA A 102 5.69 7.54 1.69
N ALA A 103 6.13 6.29 1.50
CA ALA A 103 6.37 5.73 0.17
C ALA A 103 5.10 5.71 -0.70
N VAL A 104 3.94 5.40 -0.12
CA VAL A 104 2.65 5.45 -0.83
C VAL A 104 2.32 6.88 -1.24
N ILE A 105 2.47 7.86 -0.36
CA ILE A 105 2.21 9.28 -0.68
C ILE A 105 3.10 9.75 -1.84
N LEU A 106 4.41 9.45 -1.80
CA LEU A 106 5.34 9.80 -2.87
C LEU A 106 4.97 9.14 -4.20
N ALA A 107 4.56 7.86 -4.18
CA ALA A 107 4.11 7.16 -5.38
C ALA A 107 2.85 7.79 -5.98
N GLU A 108 1.89 8.21 -5.14
CA GLU A 108 0.67 8.88 -5.60
C GLU A 108 0.94 10.30 -6.11
N ILE A 109 1.92 11.02 -5.57
CA ILE A 109 2.38 12.30 -6.11
C ILE A 109 2.90 12.13 -7.54
N VAL A 110 3.78 11.15 -7.77
CA VAL A 110 4.33 10.87 -9.10
C VAL A 110 3.21 10.47 -10.08
N ARG A 111 2.28 9.62 -9.62
CA ARG A 111 1.10 9.25 -10.42
C ARG A 111 0.24 10.47 -10.75
N GLY A 112 0.03 11.36 -9.78
CA GLY A 112 -0.70 12.61 -9.96
C GLY A 112 -0.06 13.54 -10.99
N GLN A 113 1.28 13.64 -11.00
CA GLN A 113 2.00 14.41 -12.03
C GLN A 113 1.75 13.83 -13.42
N GLN A 114 1.85 12.51 -13.58
CA GLN A 114 1.57 11.84 -14.86
C GLN A 114 0.12 12.00 -15.32
N LEU A 115 -0.83 12.11 -14.40
CA LEU A 115 -2.23 12.38 -14.75
C LEU A 115 -2.43 13.81 -15.25
N LEU A 116 -1.77 14.79 -14.63
CA LEU A 116 -1.84 16.19 -15.03
C LEU A 116 -1.17 16.46 -16.37
N GLU A 117 -0.15 15.69 -16.75
CA GLU A 117 0.52 15.79 -18.06
C GLU A 117 -0.33 15.26 -19.22
N LYS A 118 -1.33 14.41 -18.93
CA LYS A 118 -2.22 13.80 -19.94
C LYS A 118 -3.51 14.59 -20.15
N GLU A 119 -3.77 15.60 -19.33
CA GLU A 119 -4.87 16.57 -19.49
C GLU A 119 -4.48 17.69 -20.45
#